data_AF-A0A2D7RVZ0-F1
#
_entry.id   AF-A0A2D7RVZ0-F1
#
_cell.length_a   1.000
_cell.length_b   1.000
_cell.length_c   1.000
_cell.angle_alpha   90.00
_cell.angle_beta   90.00
_cell.angle_gamma   90.00
#
_symmetry.space_group_name_H-M   'P 1'
#
loop_
_entity.id
_entity.type
_entity.pdbx_description
1 polymer ?
#
loop_
_entity_poly.entity_id
_entity_poly.type
_entity_poly.pdbx_seq_one_letter_code
_entity_poly.pdbx_strand_id
1 'polypeptide(L)'
;CLSMLTIYVGLGIIGVVANYAMIYVFEMTSENMFWGAAAKLPGVFFAIPLLAFLSARFEKQTIFVVVTAYTGVMAAMPHFLKMFDLFPPNDSPFFLLAFFGPIFLAYLVFPVAMIIIDSQLVDISDEHELKSGRRSEGIVFSIRSFANKATHGFGGLIAGFGLEYINFPEEADIGALPSEALDGLLIMNGPVYLGIYLLGTVIMLFYSIDRQRHAEILSELEARRSIDQQRQAEQTTQMWTK
;
A
#
# COMPACT_ATOMS: atom_id res chain seq x y z
N CYS A 1 1.01 8.06 -9.52
CA CYS A 1 1.39 8.72 -8.24
C CYS A 1 0.19 8.99 -7.33
N LEU A 2 -0.88 9.66 -7.77
CA LEU A 2 -2.00 10.02 -6.89
C LEU A 2 -2.61 8.84 -6.11
N SER A 3 -2.92 7.73 -6.80
CA SER A 3 -3.41 6.48 -6.17
C SER A 3 -2.54 6.02 -4.99
N MET A 4 -1.23 5.91 -5.22
CA MET A 4 -0.25 5.51 -4.20
C MET A 4 -0.24 6.47 -3.00
N LEU A 5 -0.29 7.79 -3.25
CA LEU A 5 -0.31 8.79 -2.17
C LEU A 5 -1.56 8.66 -1.30
N THR A 6 -2.73 8.51 -1.91
CA THR A 6 -3.99 8.32 -1.20
C THR A 6 -3.98 7.05 -0.35
N ILE A 7 -3.47 5.94 -0.89
CA ILE A 7 -3.33 4.66 -0.17
C ILE A 7 -2.42 4.80 1.05
N TYR A 8 -1.28 5.49 0.91
CA TYR A 8 -0.33 5.66 2.02
C TYR A 8 -0.84 6.61 3.11
N VAL A 9 -1.73 7.55 2.79
CA VAL A 9 -2.44 8.31 3.83
C VAL A 9 -3.32 7.38 4.67
N GLY A 10 -4.08 6.49 4.03
CA GLY A 10 -4.90 5.49 4.75
C GLY A 10 -4.06 4.55 5.62
N LEU A 11 -2.89 4.10 5.12
CA LEU A 11 -1.94 3.31 5.91
C LEU A 11 -1.33 4.09 7.07
N GLY A 12 -1.07 5.39 6.89
CA GLY A 12 -0.61 6.27 7.97
C GLY A 12 -1.64 6.41 9.08
N ILE A 13 -2.92 6.54 8.73
CA ILE A 13 -4.02 6.60 9.71
C ILE A 13 -4.05 5.31 10.54
N ILE A 14 -4.15 4.15 9.89
CA ILE A 14 -4.18 2.84 10.58
C ILE A 14 -2.91 2.59 11.37
N GLY A 15 -1.74 3.07 10.91
CA GLY A 15 -0.48 2.96 11.64
C GLY A 15 -0.52 3.55 13.05
N VAL A 16 -1.43 4.51 13.28
CA VAL A 16 -1.71 5.09 14.60
C VAL A 16 -2.91 4.41 15.26
N VAL A 17 -4.10 4.52 14.65
CA VAL A 17 -5.36 4.16 15.33
C VAL A 17 -5.58 2.66 15.53
N ALA A 18 -4.90 1.79 14.77
CA ALA A 18 -5.07 0.36 14.94
C ALA A 18 -4.50 -0.14 16.27
N ASN A 19 -3.43 0.49 16.77
CA ASN A 19 -2.89 0.16 18.09
C ASN A 19 -3.88 0.53 19.21
N TYR A 20 -4.51 1.70 19.12
CA TYR A 20 -5.57 2.11 20.04
C TYR A 20 -6.77 1.15 19.99
N ALA A 21 -7.21 0.75 18.79
CA ALA A 21 -8.28 -0.23 18.65
C ALA A 21 -7.92 -1.58 19.30
N MET A 22 -6.72 -2.11 19.05
CA MET A 22 -6.27 -3.38 19.67
C MET A 22 -6.29 -3.31 21.21
N ILE A 23 -5.83 -2.20 21.79
CA ILE A 23 -5.75 -2.02 23.25
C ILE A 23 -7.13 -1.75 23.87
N TYR A 24 -7.91 -0.82 23.32
CA TYR A 24 -9.09 -0.29 23.99
C TYR A 24 -10.41 -0.86 23.50
N VAL A 25 -10.52 -1.24 22.23
CA VAL A 25 -11.75 -1.81 21.65
C VAL A 25 -11.76 -3.33 21.77
N PHE A 26 -10.61 -3.94 21.52
CA PHE A 26 -10.43 -5.40 21.56
C PHE A 26 -9.79 -5.87 22.88
N GLU A 27 -9.34 -4.95 23.75
CA GLU A 27 -8.78 -5.28 25.08
C GLU A 27 -7.67 -6.34 25.01
N MET A 28 -6.83 -6.26 23.96
CA MET A 28 -5.79 -7.24 23.73
C MET A 28 -4.64 -7.08 24.73
N THR A 29 -4.16 -8.21 25.24
CA THR A 29 -2.90 -8.26 25.99
C THR A 29 -1.70 -8.05 25.06
N SER A 30 -0.56 -7.64 25.62
CA SER A 30 0.68 -7.49 24.85
C SER A 30 1.13 -8.80 24.18
N GLU A 31 0.81 -9.95 24.76
CA GLU A 31 1.07 -11.26 24.17
C GLU A 31 0.21 -11.49 22.91
N ASN A 32 -1.06 -11.10 22.94
CA ASN A 32 -1.95 -11.19 21.77
C ASN A 32 -1.45 -10.29 20.63
N MET A 33 -0.95 -9.09 20.96
CA MET A 33 -0.40 -8.16 19.96
C MET A 33 0.86 -8.70 19.27
N PHE A 34 1.68 -9.49 19.95
CA PHE A 34 2.85 -10.16 19.36
C PHE A 34 2.43 -11.08 18.20
N TRP A 35 1.37 -11.87 18.38
CA TRP A 35 0.83 -12.73 17.32
C TRP A 35 0.35 -11.93 16.10
N GLY A 36 -0.08 -10.69 16.30
CA GLY A 36 -0.41 -9.78 15.20
C GLY A 36 0.76 -9.40 14.31
N ALA A 37 1.96 -9.24 14.87
CA ALA A 37 3.17 -9.06 14.08
C ALA A 37 3.53 -10.35 13.32
N ALA A 38 3.46 -11.49 14.00
CA ALA A 38 3.75 -12.80 13.40
C ALA A 38 2.82 -13.12 12.22
N ALA A 39 1.53 -12.79 12.32
CA ALA A 39 0.54 -13.00 11.26
C ALA A 39 0.86 -12.28 9.94
N LYS A 40 1.66 -11.20 9.96
CA LYS A 40 1.99 -10.40 8.76
C LYS A 40 3.20 -10.94 8.00
N LEU A 41 4.07 -11.73 8.65
CA LEU A 41 5.36 -12.17 8.10
C LEU A 41 5.25 -13.14 6.91
N PRO A 42 4.34 -14.14 6.90
CA PRO A 42 4.35 -15.18 5.88
C PRO A 42 4.18 -14.64 4.46
N GLY A 43 3.41 -13.56 4.27
CA GLY A 43 3.16 -12.96 2.97
C GLY A 43 4.41 -12.59 2.16
N VAL A 44 5.51 -12.25 2.83
CA VAL A 44 6.77 -11.93 2.16
C VAL A 44 7.31 -13.12 1.35
N PHE A 45 7.15 -14.34 1.86
CA PHE A 45 7.60 -15.55 1.17
C PHE A 45 6.67 -15.99 0.04
N PHE A 46 5.37 -15.70 0.17
CA PHE A 46 4.36 -16.09 -0.82
C PHE A 46 4.15 -15.06 -1.93
N ALA A 47 4.56 -13.80 -1.72
CA ALA A 47 4.33 -12.73 -2.66
C ALA A 47 4.99 -12.96 -4.03
N ILE A 48 6.23 -13.44 -4.08
CA ILE A 48 6.94 -13.62 -5.35
C ILE A 48 6.33 -14.75 -6.20
N PRO A 49 6.11 -15.98 -5.68
CA PRO A 49 5.43 -17.02 -6.44
C PRO A 49 4.03 -16.60 -6.90
N LEU A 50 3.27 -15.93 -6.03
CA LEU A 50 1.93 -15.44 -6.36
C LEU A 50 1.99 -14.38 -7.47
N LEU A 51 2.90 -13.42 -7.36
CA LEU A 51 3.09 -12.39 -8.37
C LEU A 51 3.49 -12.98 -9.72
N ALA A 52 4.37 -13.98 -9.75
CA ALA A 52 4.76 -14.66 -10.99
C ALA A 52 3.55 -15.32 -11.67
N PHE A 53 2.72 -16.00 -10.89
CA PHE A 53 1.48 -16.62 -11.38
C PHE A 53 0.47 -15.60 -11.91
N LEU A 54 0.28 -14.48 -11.19
CA LEU A 54 -0.65 -13.42 -11.56
C LEU A 54 -0.18 -12.63 -12.78
N SER A 55 1.10 -12.26 -12.83
CA SER A 55 1.70 -11.46 -13.92
C SER A 55 1.75 -12.21 -15.26
N ALA A 56 1.72 -13.54 -15.23
CA ALA A 56 1.59 -14.35 -16.44
C ALA A 56 0.21 -14.21 -17.12
N ARG A 57 -0.84 -13.85 -16.36
CA ARG A 57 -2.23 -13.87 -16.83
C ARG A 57 -2.94 -12.52 -16.82
N PHE A 58 -2.48 -11.58 -16.01
CA PHE A 58 -3.17 -10.31 -15.79
C PHE A 58 -2.24 -9.11 -15.98
N GLU A 59 -2.83 -7.97 -16.33
CA GLU A 59 -2.12 -6.69 -16.40
C GLU A 59 -1.78 -6.18 -15.00
N LYS A 60 -0.65 -5.45 -14.88
CA LYS A 60 -0.16 -4.88 -13.61
C LYS A 60 -1.25 -4.09 -12.88
N GLN A 61 -1.99 -3.27 -13.62
CA GLN A 61 -3.10 -2.48 -13.10
C GLN A 61 -4.19 -3.33 -12.46
N THR A 62 -4.60 -4.41 -13.13
CA THR A 62 -5.66 -5.31 -12.63
C THR A 62 -5.20 -6.03 -11.37
N ILE A 63 -3.96 -6.52 -11.36
CA ILE A 63 -3.35 -7.16 -10.18
C ILE A 63 -3.36 -6.20 -9.00
N PHE A 64 -2.91 -4.96 -9.21
CA PHE A 64 -2.90 -3.94 -8.17
C PHE A 64 -4.29 -3.69 -7.61
N VAL A 65 -5.26 -3.38 -8.48
CA VAL A 65 -6.64 -3.03 -8.07
C VAL A 65 -7.27 -4.14 -7.23
N VAL A 66 -7.17 -5.39 -7.69
CA VAL A 66 -7.78 -6.54 -7.00
C VAL A 66 -7.08 -6.81 -5.66
N VAL A 67 -5.75 -6.87 -5.64
CA VAL A 67 -4.98 -7.15 -4.43
C VAL A 67 -5.17 -6.06 -3.39
N THR A 68 -5.14 -4.80 -3.79
CA THR A 68 -5.34 -3.65 -2.91
C THR A 68 -6.78 -3.63 -2.39
N ALA A 69 -7.80 -3.77 -3.24
CA ALA A 69 -9.19 -3.83 -2.76
C ALA A 69 -9.40 -4.95 -1.74
N TYR A 70 -8.89 -6.16 -2.04
CA TYR A 70 -8.95 -7.29 -1.12
C TYR A 70 -8.25 -7.01 0.21
N THR A 71 -7.03 -6.47 0.17
CA THR A 71 -6.26 -6.15 1.38
C THR A 71 -7.01 -5.15 2.26
N GLY A 72 -7.56 -4.08 1.67
CA GLY A 72 -8.31 -3.07 2.41
C GLY A 72 -9.54 -3.65 3.10
N VAL A 73 -10.32 -4.46 2.38
CA VAL A 73 -11.52 -5.12 2.94
C VAL A 73 -11.14 -6.06 4.09
N MET A 74 -10.13 -6.91 3.90
CA MET A 74 -9.69 -7.86 4.93
C MET A 74 -9.11 -7.15 6.15
N ALA A 75 -8.39 -6.04 5.98
CA ALA A 75 -7.84 -5.26 7.09
C ALA A 75 -8.92 -4.52 7.89
N ALA A 76 -9.97 -4.03 7.22
CA ALA A 76 -11.09 -3.36 7.87
C ALA A 76 -12.07 -4.34 8.54
N MET A 77 -12.10 -5.61 8.10
CA MET A 77 -13.09 -6.62 8.48
C MET A 77 -13.28 -6.80 10.00
N PRO A 78 -12.24 -6.92 10.85
CA PRO A 78 -12.44 -7.11 12.29
C PRO A 78 -13.20 -5.95 12.95
N HIS A 79 -12.96 -4.72 12.48
CA HIS A 79 -13.62 -3.52 12.98
C HIS A 79 -15.08 -3.47 12.58
N PHE A 80 -15.42 -3.85 11.34
CA PHE A 80 -16.82 -4.01 10.92
C PHE A 80 -17.54 -5.09 11.73
N LEU A 81 -16.91 -6.25 11.94
CA LEU A 81 -17.50 -7.32 12.75
C LEU A 81 -17.79 -6.83 14.18
N LYS A 82 -16.88 -6.06 14.79
CA LYS A 82 -17.07 -5.51 16.13
C LYS A 82 -18.17 -4.45 16.17
N MET A 83 -18.24 -3.58 15.15
CA MET A 83 -19.27 -2.53 15.04
C MET A 83 -20.69 -3.08 14.84
N PHE A 84 -20.84 -4.28 14.27
CA PHE A 84 -22.13 -4.94 14.09
C PHE A 84 -22.42 -6.00 15.17
N ASP A 85 -21.67 -6.03 16.27
CA ASP A 85 -21.79 -7.00 17.36
C ASP A 85 -21.69 -8.48 16.89
N LEU A 86 -21.00 -8.72 15.77
CA LEU A 86 -20.73 -10.05 15.21
C LEU A 86 -19.36 -10.60 15.62
N PHE A 87 -18.56 -9.79 16.30
CA PHE A 87 -17.22 -10.18 16.73
C PHE A 87 -17.27 -11.08 17.98
N PRO A 88 -16.49 -12.19 18.03
CA PRO A 88 -16.49 -13.08 19.18
C PRO A 88 -16.12 -12.38 20.50
N PRO A 89 -16.70 -12.82 21.64
CA PRO A 89 -16.27 -12.37 22.96
C PRO A 89 -14.77 -12.59 23.23
N ASN A 90 -14.18 -11.78 24.11
CA ASN A 90 -12.73 -11.78 24.39
C ASN A 90 -12.22 -13.10 25.01
N ASP A 91 -13.08 -13.85 25.70
CA ASP A 91 -12.80 -15.17 26.28
C ASP A 91 -12.95 -16.32 25.28
N SER A 92 -13.42 -16.04 24.06
CA SER A 92 -13.60 -17.05 23.02
C SER A 92 -12.25 -17.55 22.47
N PRO A 93 -12.08 -18.87 22.25
CA PRO A 93 -10.90 -19.39 21.57
C PRO A 93 -10.77 -18.89 20.11
N PHE A 94 -11.86 -18.38 19.54
CA PHE A 94 -11.87 -17.83 18.18
C PHE A 94 -11.52 -16.35 18.11
N PHE A 95 -11.36 -15.65 19.24
CA PHE A 95 -11.11 -14.21 19.29
C PHE A 95 -9.89 -13.78 18.46
N LEU A 96 -8.74 -14.42 18.69
CA LEU A 96 -7.50 -14.11 17.95
C LEU A 96 -7.61 -14.48 16.47
N LEU A 97 -8.30 -15.58 16.15
CA LEU A 97 -8.53 -15.99 14.77
C LEU A 97 -9.44 -15.00 14.03
N ALA A 98 -10.47 -14.48 14.70
CA ALA A 98 -11.40 -13.51 14.12
C ALA A 98 -10.72 -12.17 13.83
N PHE A 99 -9.76 -11.74 14.66
CA PHE A 99 -8.99 -10.52 14.39
C PHE A 99 -7.84 -10.76 13.41
N PHE A 100 -6.95 -11.72 13.71
CA PHE A 100 -5.72 -11.91 12.95
C PHE A 100 -5.87 -12.79 11.71
N GLY A 101 -6.94 -13.57 11.57
CA GLY A 101 -7.22 -14.35 10.37
C GLY A 101 -7.39 -13.45 9.13
N PRO A 102 -8.30 -12.46 9.14
CA PRO A 102 -8.42 -11.49 8.06
C PRO A 102 -7.13 -10.71 7.82
N ILE A 103 -6.43 -10.29 8.88
CA ILE A 103 -5.15 -9.59 8.77
C ILE A 103 -4.09 -10.47 8.10
N PHE A 104 -3.97 -11.74 8.49
CA PHE A 104 -3.07 -12.69 7.86
C PHE A 104 -3.35 -12.81 6.37
N LEU A 105 -4.62 -12.97 5.98
CA LEU A 105 -5.03 -13.07 4.59
C LEU A 105 -4.74 -11.79 3.80
N ALA A 106 -4.99 -10.61 4.39
CA ALA A 106 -4.66 -9.31 3.80
C ALA A 106 -3.15 -9.21 3.52
N TYR A 107 -2.32 -9.52 4.53
CA TYR A 107 -0.88 -9.39 4.44
C TYR A 107 -0.21 -10.51 3.64
N LEU A 108 -0.91 -11.63 3.39
CA LEU A 108 -0.44 -12.68 2.49
C LEU A 108 -0.24 -12.17 1.06
N VAL A 109 -1.11 -11.24 0.62
CA VAL A 109 -1.11 -10.71 -0.75
C VAL A 109 -0.61 -9.26 -0.84
N PHE A 110 -0.66 -8.50 0.25
CA PHE A 110 -0.24 -7.09 0.28
C PHE A 110 1.13 -6.78 -0.37
N PRO A 111 2.19 -7.59 -0.17
CA PRO A 111 3.49 -7.28 -0.78
C PRO A 111 3.47 -7.34 -2.31
N VAL A 112 2.55 -8.11 -2.92
CA VAL A 112 2.34 -8.13 -4.38
C VAL A 112 2.01 -6.74 -4.90
N ALA A 113 1.12 -6.01 -4.23
CA ALA A 113 0.76 -4.64 -4.63
C ALA A 113 1.95 -3.68 -4.54
N MET A 114 2.80 -3.83 -3.52
CA MET A 114 4.02 -3.01 -3.37
C MET A 114 5.01 -3.25 -4.51
N ILE A 115 5.23 -4.51 -4.89
CA ILE A 115 6.12 -4.87 -6.00
C ILE A 115 5.56 -4.32 -7.33
N ILE A 116 4.23 -4.40 -7.53
CA ILE A 116 3.58 -3.87 -8.73
C ILE A 116 3.75 -2.35 -8.82
N ILE A 117 3.56 -1.58 -7.74
CA ILE A 117 3.81 -0.13 -7.74
C ILE A 117 5.23 0.18 -8.19
N ASP A 118 6.22 -0.54 -7.65
CA ASP A 118 7.62 -0.30 -7.97
C ASP A 118 7.92 -0.62 -9.43
N SER A 119 7.31 -1.68 -9.96
CA SER A 119 7.37 -2.00 -11.38
C SER A 119 6.71 -0.92 -12.25
N GLN A 120 5.54 -0.41 -11.87
CA GLN A 120 4.85 0.66 -12.61
C GLN A 120 5.65 1.98 -12.59
N LEU A 121 6.38 2.26 -11.52
CA LEU A 121 7.25 3.45 -11.43
C LEU A 121 8.46 3.35 -12.36
N VAL A 122 8.97 2.14 -12.61
CA VAL A 122 9.98 1.90 -13.65
C VAL A 122 9.38 2.20 -15.02
N ASP A 123 8.20 1.65 -15.35
CA ASP A 123 7.54 1.90 -16.63
C ASP A 123 7.30 3.41 -16.88
N ILE A 124 6.93 4.17 -15.83
CA ILE A 124 6.78 5.63 -15.89
C ILE A 124 8.13 6.34 -16.09
N SER A 125 9.20 5.82 -15.49
CA SER A 125 10.55 6.36 -15.68
C SER A 125 11.02 6.19 -17.11
N ASP A 126 10.73 5.04 -17.73
CA ASP A 126 11.01 4.77 -19.15
C ASP A 126 10.18 5.69 -20.06
N GLU A 127 8.89 5.86 -19.77
CA GLU A 127 8.05 6.80 -20.52
C GLU A 127 8.56 8.25 -20.41
N HIS A 128 9.02 8.64 -19.21
CA HIS A 128 9.61 9.96 -18.99
C HIS A 128 10.96 10.10 -19.72
N GLU A 129 11.82 9.09 -19.74
CA GLU A 129 13.06 9.08 -20.53
C GLU A 129 12.73 9.26 -22.01
N LEU A 130 11.71 8.57 -22.51
CA LEU A 130 11.29 8.67 -23.91
C LEU A 130 10.83 10.09 -24.27
N LYS A 131 10.07 10.75 -23.40
CA LYS A 131 9.56 12.11 -23.62
C LYS A 131 10.62 13.19 -23.43
N SER A 132 11.48 13.04 -22.43
CA SER A 132 12.43 14.09 -22.01
C SER A 132 13.85 13.91 -22.57
N GLY A 133 14.20 12.71 -23.04
CA GLY A 133 15.56 12.31 -23.41
C GLY A 133 16.51 12.16 -22.22
N ARG A 134 16.02 12.25 -20.97
CA ARG A 134 16.85 12.20 -19.75
C ARG A 134 16.40 11.05 -18.87
N ARG A 135 17.34 10.15 -18.57
CA ARG A 135 17.13 9.06 -17.63
C ARG A 135 16.97 9.60 -16.20
N SER A 136 15.87 9.24 -15.54
CA SER A 136 15.47 9.87 -14.28
C SER A 136 15.02 8.89 -13.19
N GLU A 137 15.30 7.60 -13.34
CA GLU A 137 14.89 6.55 -12.38
C GLU A 137 15.25 6.91 -10.93
N GLY A 138 16.49 7.36 -10.68
CA GLY A 138 16.93 7.75 -9.32
C GLY A 138 16.12 8.89 -8.73
N ILE A 139 15.69 9.85 -9.55
CA ILE A 139 14.83 10.97 -9.13
C ILE A 139 13.42 10.45 -8.82
N VAL A 140 12.86 9.59 -9.68
CA VAL A 140 11.53 9.00 -9.49
C VAL A 140 11.47 8.19 -8.19
N PHE A 141 12.47 7.34 -7.92
CA PHE A 141 12.52 6.54 -6.69
C PHE A 141 12.80 7.39 -5.44
N SER A 142 13.54 8.49 -5.57
CA SER A 142 13.75 9.45 -4.47
C SER A 142 12.45 10.17 -4.10
N ILE A 143 11.73 10.68 -5.11
CA ILE A 143 10.43 11.32 -4.93
C ILE A 143 9.42 10.33 -4.34
N ARG A 144 9.37 9.09 -4.85
CA ARG A 144 8.54 8.01 -4.29
C ARG A 144 8.81 7.82 -2.80
N SER A 145 10.08 7.68 -2.42
CA SER A 145 10.46 7.40 -1.02
C SER A 145 10.12 8.56 -0.09
N PHE A 146 10.38 9.79 -0.53
CA PHE A 146 9.98 10.99 0.21
C PHE A 146 8.46 11.07 0.36
N ALA A 147 7.73 10.91 -0.74
CA ALA A 147 6.28 11.03 -0.75
C ALA A 147 5.61 9.95 0.10
N ASN A 148 6.16 8.73 0.13
CA ASN A 148 5.70 7.66 1.02
C ASN A 148 5.82 8.06 2.50
N LYS A 149 6.97 8.59 2.92
CA LYS A 149 7.16 9.07 4.30
C LYS A 149 6.25 10.26 4.63
N ALA A 150 6.15 11.22 3.71
CA ALA A 150 5.31 12.40 3.89
C ALA A 150 3.83 12.05 4.03
N THR A 151 3.32 11.13 3.22
CA THR A 151 1.92 10.67 3.26
C THR A 151 1.61 9.82 4.49
N HIS A 152 2.55 8.98 4.95
CA HIS A 152 2.40 8.29 6.24
C HIS A 152 2.34 9.28 7.40
N GLY A 153 3.24 10.26 7.44
CA GLY A 153 3.22 11.32 8.46
C GLY A 153 1.93 12.14 8.41
N PHE A 154 1.44 12.46 7.22
CA PHE A 154 0.17 13.16 7.04
C PHE A 154 -1.03 12.31 7.50
N GLY A 155 -1.04 11.01 7.21
CA GLY A 155 -2.03 10.09 7.74
C GLY A 155 -2.00 9.99 9.26
N GLY A 156 -0.80 9.98 9.86
CA GLY A 156 -0.64 10.02 11.31
C GLY A 156 -1.15 11.32 11.94
N LEU A 157 -0.95 12.46 11.28
CA LEU A 157 -1.52 13.74 11.69
C LEU A 157 -3.05 13.71 11.66
N ILE A 158 -3.64 13.19 10.59
CA ILE A 158 -5.10 13.00 10.48
C ILE A 158 -5.61 12.08 11.61
N ALA A 159 -4.89 11.00 11.91
CA ALA A 159 -5.23 10.13 13.03
C ALA A 159 -5.19 10.88 14.38
N GLY A 160 -4.17 11.70 14.62
CA GLY A 160 -4.08 12.52 15.84
C GLY A 160 -5.28 13.46 16.00
N PHE A 161 -5.63 14.22 14.97
CA PHE A 161 -6.83 15.06 14.98
C PHE A 161 -8.13 14.24 15.10
N GLY A 162 -8.16 13.04 14.54
CA GLY A 162 -9.29 12.12 14.70
C GLY A 162 -9.47 11.65 16.14
N LEU A 163 -8.37 11.35 16.84
CA LEU A 163 -8.38 11.01 18.27
C LEU A 163 -8.86 12.20 19.12
N GLU A 164 -8.41 13.42 18.80
CA GLU A 164 -8.89 14.64 19.44
C GLU A 164 -10.40 14.85 19.20
N TYR A 165 -10.86 14.66 17.96
CA TYR A 165 -12.27 14.82 17.59
C TYR A 165 -13.20 13.86 18.32
N ILE A 166 -12.78 12.62 18.55
CA ILE A 166 -13.54 11.64 19.33
C ILE A 166 -13.38 11.81 20.85
N ASN A 167 -12.72 12.90 21.28
CA ASN A 167 -12.37 13.20 22.67
C ASN A 167 -11.68 12.03 23.37
N PHE A 168 -10.73 11.40 22.67
CA PHE A 168 -9.96 10.30 23.24
C PHE A 168 -9.17 10.79 24.48
N PRO A 169 -9.35 10.18 25.66
CA PRO A 169 -8.73 10.67 26.89
C PRO A 169 -7.21 10.49 26.89
N GLU A 170 -6.48 11.46 27.46
CA GLU A 170 -5.00 11.40 27.56
C GLU A 170 -4.53 10.26 28.46
N GLU A 171 -5.26 10.00 29.54
CA GLU A 171 -5.06 8.88 30.46
C GLU A 171 -6.29 7.97 30.42
N ALA A 172 -6.15 6.86 29.70
CA ALA A 172 -7.26 5.95 29.44
C ALA A 172 -6.97 4.58 30.05
N ASP A 173 -7.82 4.17 31.00
CA ASP A 173 -7.83 2.81 31.52
C ASP A 173 -8.61 1.88 30.59
N ILE A 174 -8.11 0.66 30.40
CA ILE A 174 -8.79 -0.37 29.61
C ILE A 174 -10.15 -0.67 30.26
N GLY A 175 -11.22 -0.67 29.45
CA GLY A 175 -12.59 -0.88 29.90
C GLY A 175 -13.30 0.34 30.49
N ALA A 176 -12.62 1.49 30.59
CA ALA A 176 -13.19 2.73 31.14
C ALA A 176 -13.52 3.80 30.08
N LEU A 177 -13.34 3.50 28.79
CA LEU A 177 -13.61 4.47 27.72
C LEU A 177 -15.11 4.65 27.48
N PRO A 178 -15.55 5.89 27.18
CA PRO A 178 -16.91 6.13 26.74
C PRO A 178 -17.18 5.42 25.40
N SER A 179 -18.43 4.99 25.20
CA SER A 179 -18.87 4.30 23.98
C SER A 179 -18.55 5.08 22.71
N GLU A 180 -18.67 6.41 22.75
CA GLU A 180 -18.42 7.30 21.63
C GLU A 180 -16.96 7.24 21.15
N ALA A 181 -16.00 7.09 22.07
CA ALA A 181 -14.59 6.96 21.74
C ALA A 181 -14.28 5.57 21.14
N LEU A 182 -14.93 4.52 21.65
CA LEU A 182 -14.80 3.16 21.09
C LEU A 182 -15.38 3.09 19.67
N ASP A 183 -16.55 3.65 19.45
CA ASP A 183 -17.19 3.76 18.14
C ASP A 183 -16.34 4.61 17.18
N GLY A 184 -15.78 5.70 17.68
CA GLY A 184 -14.84 6.54 16.94
C GLY A 184 -13.63 5.76 16.43
N LEU A 185 -13.00 4.94 17.29
CA LEU A 185 -11.89 4.06 16.91
C LEU A 185 -12.31 3.03 15.85
N LEU A 186 -13.50 2.45 15.98
CA LEU A 186 -14.04 1.49 15.00
C LEU A 186 -14.31 2.16 13.65
N ILE A 187 -14.88 3.37 13.65
CA ILE A 187 -15.16 4.15 12.43
C ILE A 187 -13.86 4.52 11.71
N MET A 188 -12.84 4.95 12.46
CA MET A 188 -11.54 5.32 11.88
C MET A 188 -10.81 4.13 11.25
N ASN A 189 -10.82 2.97 11.93
CA ASN A 189 -10.14 1.76 11.44
C ASN A 189 -10.93 0.96 10.39
N GLY A 190 -12.25 1.09 10.36
CA GLY A 190 -13.12 0.42 9.41
C GLY A 190 -13.50 1.35 8.24
N PRO A 191 -14.67 2.02 8.30
CA PRO A 191 -15.19 2.87 7.24
C PRO A 191 -14.22 3.94 6.69
N VAL A 192 -13.57 4.73 7.54
CA VAL A 192 -12.72 5.85 7.10
C VAL A 192 -11.49 5.34 6.37
N TYR A 193 -10.76 4.40 7.01
CA TYR A 193 -9.64 3.73 6.38
C TYR A 193 -10.04 3.07 5.05
N LEU A 194 -11.09 2.25 5.05
CA LEU A 194 -11.52 1.51 3.86
C LEU A 194 -11.91 2.47 2.74
N GLY A 195 -12.62 3.56 3.06
CA GLY A 195 -13.01 4.59 2.09
C GLY A 195 -11.81 5.24 1.42
N ILE A 196 -10.82 5.68 2.20
CA ILE A 196 -9.58 6.28 1.67
C ILE A 196 -8.78 5.25 0.84
N TYR A 197 -8.68 4.02 1.34
CA TYR A 197 -7.94 2.95 0.69
C TYR A 197 -8.57 2.55 -0.66
N LEU A 198 -9.89 2.41 -0.71
CA LEU A 198 -10.65 2.14 -1.93
C LEU A 198 -10.66 3.33 -2.89
N LEU A 199 -10.69 4.57 -2.40
CA LEU A 199 -10.54 5.75 -3.24
C LEU A 199 -9.20 5.70 -3.99
N GLY A 200 -8.10 5.44 -3.27
CA GLY A 200 -6.79 5.28 -3.89
C GLY A 200 -6.77 4.11 -4.89
N THR A 201 -7.49 3.03 -4.61
CA THR A 201 -7.65 1.88 -5.52
C THR A 201 -8.39 2.28 -6.80
N VAL A 202 -9.50 3.01 -6.69
CA VAL A 202 -10.30 3.50 -7.84
C VAL A 202 -9.48 4.46 -8.69
N ILE A 203 -8.64 5.31 -8.09
CA ILE A 203 -7.74 6.21 -8.84
C ILE A 203 -6.76 5.40 -9.72
N MET A 204 -6.38 4.18 -9.32
CA MET A 204 -5.52 3.32 -10.16
C MET A 204 -6.23 2.84 -11.43
N LEU A 205 -7.56 2.89 -11.52
CA LEU A 205 -8.30 2.54 -12.74
C LEU A 205 -7.97 3.49 -13.91
N PHE A 206 -7.40 4.66 -13.64
CA PHE A 206 -6.95 5.62 -14.66
C PHE A 206 -5.48 5.44 -15.08
N TYR A 207 -4.78 4.42 -14.56
CA TYR A 207 -3.43 4.09 -15.02
C TYR A 207 -3.48 3.50 -16.44
N SER A 208 -2.64 4.01 -17.35
CA SER A 208 -2.78 3.76 -18.79
C SER A 208 -1.63 3.01 -19.44
N ILE A 209 -0.56 2.67 -18.72
CA ILE A 209 0.58 1.95 -19.30
C ILE A 209 0.32 0.45 -19.18
N ASP A 210 -0.24 -0.13 -20.24
CA ASP A 210 -0.41 -1.58 -20.35
C ASP A 210 0.84 -2.25 -20.95
N ARG A 211 0.82 -3.59 -21.04
CA ARG A 211 1.93 -4.38 -21.61
C ARG A 211 2.28 -3.97 -23.05
N GLN A 212 1.30 -3.65 -23.88
CA GLN A 212 1.55 -3.24 -25.26
C GLN A 212 2.26 -1.89 -25.30
N ARG A 213 1.71 -0.90 -24.59
CA ARG A 213 2.27 0.45 -24.51
C ARG A 213 3.69 0.43 -23.93
N HIS A 214 3.92 -0.39 -22.91
CA HIS A 214 5.25 -0.55 -22.35
C HIS A 214 6.25 -1.15 -23.37
N ALA A 215 5.83 -2.16 -24.15
CA ALA A 215 6.68 -2.73 -25.21
C ALA A 215 7.01 -1.71 -26.31
N GLU A 216 6.05 -0.86 -26.70
CA GLU A 216 6.28 0.25 -27.63
C GLU A 216 7.35 1.21 -27.11
N ILE A 217 7.23 1.64 -25.84
CA ILE A 217 8.20 2.54 -25.19
C ILE A 217 9.61 1.96 -25.23
N LEU A 218 9.75 0.67 -24.85
CA LEU A 218 11.04 -0.01 -24.86
C LEU A 218 11.64 -0.08 -26.28
N SER A 219 10.82 -0.41 -27.28
CA SER A 219 11.29 -0.48 -28.67
C SER A 219 11.79 0.87 -29.20
N GLU A 220 11.13 1.97 -28.84
CA GLU A 220 11.54 3.31 -29.26
C GLU A 220 12.82 3.77 -28.55
N LEU A 221 12.96 3.45 -27.26
CA LEU A 221 14.18 3.72 -26.49
C LEU A 221 15.38 2.94 -27.05
N GLU A 222 15.19 1.66 -27.39
CA GLU A 222 16.22 0.83 -28.03
C GLU A 222 16.66 1.39 -29.39
N ALA A 223 15.70 1.83 -30.22
CA ALA A 223 16.00 2.46 -31.49
C ALA A 223 16.85 3.73 -31.31
N ARG A 224 16.51 4.60 -30.35
CA ARG A 224 17.31 5.81 -30.05
C ARG A 224 18.72 5.47 -29.57
N ARG A 225 18.85 4.49 -28.67
CA ARG A 225 20.15 4.04 -28.15
C ARG A 225 21.05 3.51 -29.25
N SER A 226 20.51 2.77 -30.21
CA SER A 226 21.31 2.27 -31.36
C SER A 226 21.81 3.39 -32.27
N ILE A 227 21.00 4.41 -32.54
CA ILE A 227 21.39 5.59 -33.33
C ILE A 227 22.51 6.38 -32.61
N ASP A 228 22.38 6.59 -31.30
CA ASP A 228 23.38 7.34 -30.53
C ASP A 228 24.71 6.57 -30.45
N GLN A 229 24.67 5.24 -30.32
CA GLN A 229 25.86 4.39 -30.38
C GLN A 229 26.55 4.45 -31.75
N GLN A 230 25.79 4.41 -32.85
CA GLN A 230 26.34 4.55 -34.20
C GLN A 230 27.02 5.91 -34.39
N ARG A 231 26.38 7.00 -33.96
CA ARG A 231 26.97 8.35 -34.01
C ARG A 231 28.26 8.45 -33.19
N GLN A 232 28.29 7.88 -32.00
CA GLN A 232 29.50 7.87 -31.16
C GLN A 232 30.63 7.05 -31.80
N ALA A 233 30.31 5.90 -32.41
CA ALA A 233 31.28 5.08 -33.12
C ALA A 233 31.87 5.84 -34.32
N GLU A 234 31.03 6.48 -35.14
CA GLU A 234 31.47 7.31 -36.27
C GLU A 234 32.36 8.47 -35.83
N GLN A 235 31.98 9.19 -34.78
CA GLN A 235 32.77 10.29 -34.21
C GLN A 235 34.14 9.80 -33.70
N THR A 236 34.17 8.64 -33.06
CA THR A 236 35.40 8.03 -32.56
C THR A 236 36.31 7.64 -33.74
N THR A 237 35.78 6.96 -34.76
CA THR A 237 36.56 6.60 -35.96
C THR A 237 37.12 7.83 -36.67
N GLN A 238 36.34 8.90 -36.84
CA GLN A 238 36.79 10.15 -37.45
C GLN A 238 37.95 10.81 -36.68
N MET A 239 37.95 10.69 -35.35
CA MET A 239 39.02 11.22 -34.49
C MET A 239 40.35 10.48 -34.68
N TRP A 240 40.33 9.17 -34.94
CA TRP A 240 41.54 8.37 -35.17
C TRP A 240 42.08 8.43 -36.60
N THR A 241 41.24 8.81 -37.56
CA THR A 241 41.64 8.96 -38.97
C THR A 241 42.24 10.34 -39.31
N LYS A 242 42.17 11.31 -38.40
CA LYS A 242 42.80 12.63 -38.53
C LYS A 242 44.09 12.69 -37.72
#